data_AF-A0A3C1N5S0-F1
#
_entry.id   AF-A0A3C1N5S0-F1
#
_cell.length_a   1.000
_cell.length_b   1.000
_cell.length_c   1.000
_cell.angle_alpha   90.00
_cell.angle_beta   90.00
_cell.angle_gamma   90.00
#
_symmetry.space_group_name_H-M   'P 1'
#
loop_
_entity.id
_entity.type
_entity.pdbx_description
1 polymer ?
#
loop_
_entity_poly.entity_id
_entity_poly.type
_entity_poly.pdbx_seq_one_letter_code
_entity_poly.pdbx_strand_id
1 'polypeptide(L)'
;MIQSVTEREIATYNQRGYVVPDIQLSAERIEELDAAVHRLIANNPDVRPERLVSVHIDRMNDEGVRGDAAFFKLASDPLIVDAVSQVMGPDVVLWGCQVFCKPASDGMEVPMHQDGHYWPIDPLESCTAWVAIDDSTIENGCLRLVPGSHKARRSFQHGLSEREGLVLNQYVDDPEVDLS
;
A
#
# COMPACT_ATOMS: atom_id res chain seq x y z
N MET A 1 -1.06 25.47 7.55
CA MET A 1 -1.53 24.48 8.54
C MET A 1 -0.85 23.17 8.18
N ILE A 2 -0.28 22.47 9.17
CA ILE A 2 0.17 21.09 8.96
C ILE A 2 -1.10 20.27 8.80
N GLN A 3 -1.24 19.59 7.66
CA GLN A 3 -2.39 18.71 7.43
C GLN A 3 -2.24 17.51 8.38
N SER A 4 -3.33 17.08 9.01
CA SER A 4 -3.30 15.99 10.00
C SER A 4 -4.63 15.27 9.99
N VAL A 5 -4.64 14.02 10.47
CA VAL A 5 -5.86 13.23 10.56
C VAL A 5 -6.71 13.78 11.72
N THR A 6 -7.95 14.13 11.42
CA THR A 6 -8.93 14.64 12.38
C THR A 6 -9.45 13.52 13.29
N GLU A 7 -10.01 13.88 14.45
CA GLU A 7 -10.65 12.89 15.34
C GLU A 7 -11.78 12.11 14.64
N ARG A 8 -12.50 12.74 13.71
CA ARG A 8 -13.55 12.09 12.91
C ARG A 8 -12.95 11.05 11.95
N GLU A 9 -11.83 11.36 11.33
CA GLU A 9 -11.12 10.44 10.44
C GLU A 9 -10.49 9.29 11.22
N ILE A 10 -9.92 9.54 12.41
CA ILE A 10 -9.45 8.49 13.32
C ILE A 10 -10.61 7.58 13.74
N ALA A 11 -11.76 8.13 14.10
CA ALA A 11 -12.95 7.35 14.43
C ALA A 11 -13.42 6.50 13.23
N THR A 12 -13.34 7.04 12.02
CA THR A 12 -13.67 6.32 10.77
C THR A 12 -12.69 5.17 10.54
N TYR A 13 -11.38 5.40 10.69
CA TYR A 13 -10.35 4.37 10.60
C TYR A 13 -10.60 3.25 11.61
N ASN A 14 -10.84 3.58 12.88
CA ASN A 14 -11.13 2.58 13.92
C ASN A 14 -12.41 1.79 13.63
N GLN A 15 -13.44 2.43 13.08
CA GLN A 15 -14.72 1.78 12.78
C GLN A 15 -14.64 0.89 11.53
N ARG A 16 -14.00 1.35 10.45
CA ARG A 16 -14.03 0.74 9.10
C ARG A 16 -12.75 0.00 8.73
N GLY A 17 -11.65 0.25 9.42
CA GLY A 17 -10.32 -0.32 9.12
C GLY A 17 -9.53 0.49 8.09
N TYR A 18 -10.08 1.60 7.61
CA TYR A 18 -9.43 2.51 6.67
C TYR A 18 -10.07 3.90 6.72
N VAL A 19 -9.32 4.89 6.25
CA VAL A 19 -9.80 6.24 6.01
C VAL A 19 -9.04 6.84 4.83
N VAL A 20 -9.70 7.68 4.05
CA VAL A 20 -9.04 8.57 3.08
C VAL A 20 -9.03 9.94 3.73
N PRO A 21 -7.92 10.34 4.38
CA PRO A 21 -7.87 11.64 5.05
C PRO A 21 -7.83 12.76 4.00
N ASP A 22 -8.30 13.95 4.37
CA ASP A 22 -8.15 15.17 3.54
C ASP A 22 -6.71 15.70 3.59
N ILE A 23 -5.79 14.86 3.12
CA ILE A 23 -4.34 15.08 3.08
C ILE A 23 -3.88 14.97 1.63
N GLN A 24 -3.15 15.98 1.16
CA GLN A 24 -2.63 16.09 -0.19
C GLN A 24 -1.17 16.51 -0.17
N LEU A 25 -0.35 15.79 -0.94
CA LEU A 25 1.00 16.20 -1.28
C LEU A 25 0.95 17.40 -2.24
N SER A 26 1.98 18.24 -2.23
CA SER A 26 2.09 19.33 -3.19
C SER A 26 2.27 18.78 -4.62
N ALA A 27 1.86 19.56 -5.63
CA ALA A 27 2.05 19.19 -7.03
C ALA A 27 3.53 18.88 -7.36
N GLU A 28 4.47 19.70 -6.86
CA GLU A 28 5.91 19.46 -6.99
C GLU A 28 6.34 18.10 -6.41
N ARG A 29 5.74 17.69 -5.28
CA ARG A 29 6.04 16.41 -4.64
C ARG A 29 5.47 15.24 -5.45
N ILE A 30 4.28 15.41 -6.03
CA ILE A 30 3.70 14.43 -6.96
C ILE A 30 4.57 14.29 -8.20
N GLU A 31 5.03 15.40 -8.80
CA GLU A 31 5.95 15.38 -9.94
C GLU A 31 7.30 14.71 -9.60
N GLU A 32 7.86 14.95 -8.41
CA GLU A 32 9.07 14.27 -7.91
C GLU A 32 8.86 12.75 -7.84
N LEU A 33 7.71 12.31 -7.32
CA LEU A 33 7.35 10.90 -7.17
C LEU A 33 7.07 10.23 -8.51
N ASP A 34 6.36 10.90 -9.42
CA ASP A 34 6.14 10.42 -10.78
C ASP A 34 7.47 10.19 -11.51
N ALA A 35 8.37 11.17 -11.45
CA ALA A 35 9.71 11.02 -12.01
C ALA A 35 10.50 9.88 -11.32
N ALA A 36 10.29 9.65 -10.03
CA ALA A 36 10.91 8.54 -9.31
C ALA A 36 10.36 7.17 -9.75
N VAL A 37 9.05 7.04 -10.00
CA VAL A 37 8.45 5.82 -10.57
C VAL A 37 9.06 5.51 -11.94
N HIS A 38 9.19 6.53 -12.80
CA HIS A 38 9.83 6.36 -14.11
C HIS A 38 11.29 5.90 -14.00
N ARG A 39 12.09 6.49 -13.10
CA ARG A 39 13.46 6.05 -12.83
C ARG A 39 13.52 4.63 -12.29
N LEU A 40 12.62 4.30 -11.36
CA LEU A 40 12.54 2.97 -10.75
C LEU A 40 12.27 1.90 -11.82
N ILE A 41 11.33 2.14 -12.73
CA ILE A 41 11.05 1.22 -13.85
C ILE A 41 12.26 1.12 -14.78
N ALA A 42 12.85 2.26 -15.19
CA ALA A 42 13.98 2.28 -16.12
C ALA A 42 15.24 1.57 -15.55
N ASN A 43 15.44 1.64 -14.23
CA ASN A 43 16.56 1.01 -13.54
C ASN A 43 16.38 -0.50 -13.32
N ASN A 44 15.17 -1.03 -13.54
CA ASN A 44 14.81 -2.43 -13.32
C ASN A 44 14.13 -3.03 -14.57
N PRO A 45 14.79 -3.02 -15.74
CA PRO A 45 14.16 -3.38 -17.02
C PRO A 45 13.66 -4.82 -17.10
N ASP A 46 14.22 -5.72 -16.30
CA ASP A 46 13.85 -7.14 -16.25
C ASP A 46 12.80 -7.46 -15.16
N VAL A 47 12.35 -6.45 -14.40
CA VAL A 47 11.35 -6.60 -13.34
C VAL A 47 10.05 -5.94 -13.79
N ARG A 48 8.95 -6.70 -13.74
CA ARG A 48 7.62 -6.13 -14.01
C ARG A 48 7.29 -5.01 -13.02
N PRO A 49 6.64 -3.92 -13.46
CA PRO A 49 6.32 -2.79 -12.56
C PRO A 49 5.54 -3.18 -11.30
N GLU A 50 4.66 -4.18 -11.37
CA GLU A 50 3.88 -4.63 -10.20
C GLU A 50 4.71 -5.45 -9.19
N ARG A 51 5.94 -5.84 -9.56
CA ARG A 51 6.89 -6.61 -8.74
C ARG A 51 7.98 -5.73 -8.11
N LEU A 52 7.88 -4.40 -8.27
CA LEU A 52 8.81 -3.45 -7.68
C LEU A 52 8.55 -3.31 -6.16
N VAL A 53 9.18 -4.21 -5.39
CA VAL A 53 9.09 -4.28 -3.93
C VAL A 53 10.33 -3.70 -3.25
N SER A 54 10.20 -3.37 -1.97
CA SER A 54 11.29 -2.82 -1.14
C SER A 54 12.00 -1.62 -1.80
N VAL A 55 11.21 -0.76 -2.45
CA VAL A 55 11.69 0.32 -3.34
C VAL A 55 12.38 1.48 -2.61
N HIS A 56 12.19 1.54 -1.29
CA HIS A 56 12.82 2.50 -0.39
C HIS A 56 14.30 2.20 -0.13
N ILE A 57 14.78 0.99 -0.49
CA ILE A 57 16.18 0.62 -0.37
C ILE A 57 16.93 1.17 -1.59
N ASP A 58 17.64 2.30 -1.44
CA ASP A 58 18.39 2.99 -2.51
C ASP A 58 19.68 2.26 -2.93
N ARG A 59 19.53 0.98 -3.29
CA ARG A 59 20.54 0.06 -3.81
C ARG A 59 19.82 -1.18 -4.33
N MET A 60 20.58 -2.17 -4.82
CA MET A 60 20.02 -3.50 -5.08
C MET A 60 19.57 -4.14 -3.76
N ASN A 61 18.30 -4.52 -3.66
CA ASN A 61 17.74 -5.26 -2.54
C ASN A 61 17.76 -6.77 -2.77
N ASP A 62 17.33 -7.54 -1.77
CA ASP A 62 17.39 -9.01 -1.80
C ASP A 62 16.34 -9.62 -2.75
N GLU A 63 15.37 -8.81 -3.17
CA GLU A 63 14.33 -9.14 -4.15
C GLU A 63 14.75 -8.85 -5.60
N GLY A 64 15.99 -8.39 -5.82
CA GLY A 64 16.52 -8.10 -7.15
C GLY A 64 16.04 -6.77 -7.74
N VAL A 65 15.49 -5.88 -6.90
CA VAL A 65 15.06 -4.54 -7.27
C VAL A 65 16.08 -3.51 -6.81
N ARG A 66 16.51 -2.62 -7.71
CA ARG A 66 17.24 -1.41 -7.38
C ARG A 66 16.24 -0.31 -7.02
N GLY A 67 16.16 0.06 -5.74
CA GLY A 67 15.25 1.11 -5.28
C GLY A 67 15.69 2.54 -5.65
N ASP A 68 14.94 3.51 -5.15
CA ASP A 68 15.17 4.95 -5.32
C ASP A 68 14.91 5.69 -4.00
N ALA A 69 15.84 6.55 -3.58
CA ALA A 69 15.78 7.29 -2.33
C ALA A 69 14.48 8.12 -2.14
N ALA A 70 13.80 8.49 -3.23
CA ALA A 70 12.53 9.21 -3.17
C ALA A 70 11.46 8.46 -2.35
N PHE A 71 11.44 7.14 -2.39
CA PHE A 71 10.44 6.33 -1.69
C PHE A 71 10.72 6.23 -0.19
N PHE A 72 11.99 6.20 0.23
CA PHE A 72 12.32 6.34 1.65
C PHE A 72 11.97 7.75 2.16
N LYS A 73 12.29 8.79 1.38
CA LYS A 73 11.93 10.19 1.69
C LYS A 73 10.41 10.40 1.78
N LEU A 74 9.62 9.65 1.01
CA LEU A 74 8.15 9.62 1.13
C LEU A 74 7.72 8.90 2.41
N ALA A 75 8.23 7.69 2.64
CA ALA A 75 7.86 6.89 3.81
C ALA A 75 8.23 7.57 5.14
N SER A 76 9.27 8.40 5.15
CA SER A 76 9.70 9.21 6.29
C SER A 76 9.17 10.65 6.26
N ASP A 77 8.25 10.99 5.35
CA ASP A 77 7.67 12.34 5.29
C ASP A 77 6.88 12.61 6.58
N PRO A 78 7.10 13.73 7.28
CA PRO A 78 6.38 14.04 8.51
C PRO A 78 4.86 13.99 8.35
N LEU A 79 4.34 14.36 7.18
CA LEU A 79 2.91 14.30 6.90
C LEU A 79 2.35 12.87 7.00
N ILE A 80 3.11 11.90 6.51
CA ILE A 80 2.73 10.47 6.53
C ILE A 80 2.99 9.89 7.92
N VAL A 81 4.18 10.15 8.49
CA VAL A 81 4.56 9.62 9.80
C VAL A 81 3.62 10.12 10.89
N ASP A 82 3.26 11.40 10.90
CA ASP A 82 2.33 11.97 11.88
C ASP A 82 0.95 11.33 11.74
N ALA A 83 0.43 11.21 10.50
CA ALA A 83 -0.88 10.59 10.24
C ALA A 83 -0.94 9.12 10.69
N VAL A 84 0.09 8.33 10.40
CA VAL A 84 0.19 6.93 10.83
C VAL A 84 0.34 6.84 12.35
N SER A 85 1.15 7.72 12.96
CA SER A 85 1.37 7.72 14.40
C SER A 85 0.11 8.06 15.19
N GLN A 86 -0.81 8.85 14.63
CA GLN A 86 -2.11 9.14 15.24
C GLN A 86 -3.02 7.90 15.36
N VAL A 87 -2.83 6.87 14.53
CA VAL A 87 -3.64 5.63 14.56
C VAL A 87 -2.91 4.42 15.14
N MET A 88 -1.57 4.35 15.02
CA MET A 88 -0.75 3.24 15.52
C MET A 88 -0.08 3.53 16.88
N GLY A 89 0.03 4.81 17.26
CA GLY A 89 0.91 5.24 18.36
C GLY A 89 2.26 5.76 17.85
N PRO A 90 3.11 6.30 18.75
CA PRO A 90 4.30 7.07 18.36
C PRO A 90 5.48 6.22 17.87
N ASP A 91 5.52 4.93 18.22
CA ASP A 91 6.66 4.05 17.96
C ASP A 91 6.40 3.22 16.69
N VAL A 92 6.55 3.85 15.53
CA VAL A 92 6.34 3.23 14.22
C VAL A 92 7.67 2.89 13.54
N VAL A 93 7.68 1.80 12.77
CA VAL A 93 8.81 1.39 11.93
C VAL A 93 8.32 1.15 10.51
N LEU A 94 9.11 1.58 9.53
CA LEU A 94 8.87 1.22 8.13
C LEU A 94 9.22 -0.26 7.94
N TRP A 95 8.20 -1.10 7.75
CA TRP A 95 8.40 -2.53 7.46
C TRP A 95 8.66 -2.79 5.98
N GLY A 96 7.93 -2.12 5.09
CA GLY A 96 8.04 -2.31 3.65
C GLY A 96 7.52 -1.12 2.88
N CYS A 97 7.97 -0.97 1.65
CA CYS A 97 7.48 0.04 0.72
C CYS A 97 7.50 -0.58 -0.68
N GLN A 98 6.35 -0.54 -1.36
CA GLN A 98 6.14 -1.12 -2.67
C GLN A 98 5.44 -0.09 -3.55
N VAL A 99 5.78 -0.07 -4.84
CA VAL A 99 5.03 0.68 -5.84
C VAL A 99 4.04 -0.25 -6.52
N PHE A 100 2.75 0.05 -6.43
CA PHE A 100 1.71 -0.63 -7.20
C PHE A 100 1.54 0.06 -8.56
N CYS A 101 2.50 -0.16 -9.47
CA CYS A 101 2.45 0.38 -10.83
C CYS A 101 1.77 -0.62 -11.77
N LYS A 102 0.59 -0.28 -12.29
CA LYS A 102 -0.18 -1.11 -13.23
C LYS A 102 -0.17 -0.46 -14.62
N PRO A 103 0.64 -0.94 -15.57
CA PRO A 103 0.63 -0.43 -16.93
C PRO A 103 -0.76 -0.56 -17.58
N ALA A 104 -1.17 0.44 -18.35
CA ALA A 104 -2.46 0.43 -19.03
C ALA A 104 -2.61 -0.82 -19.91
N SER A 105 -3.72 -1.55 -19.74
CA SER A 105 -4.06 -2.78 -20.47
C SER A 105 -3.18 -4.02 -20.24
N ASP A 106 -2.08 -3.91 -19.49
CA ASP A 106 -1.16 -5.03 -19.16
C ASP A 106 -0.95 -5.21 -17.65
N GLY A 107 -1.70 -4.47 -16.82
CA GLY A 107 -1.59 -4.51 -15.37
C GLY A 107 -2.01 -5.86 -14.77
N MET A 108 -1.21 -6.39 -13.84
CA MET A 108 -1.60 -7.58 -13.07
C MET A 108 -2.71 -7.28 -12.04
N GLU A 109 -3.56 -8.27 -11.81
CA GLU A 109 -4.62 -8.21 -10.80
C GLU A 109 -4.02 -8.35 -9.39
N VAL A 110 -4.61 -7.63 -8.44
CA VAL A 110 -4.39 -7.81 -7.01
C VAL A 110 -5.70 -8.33 -6.42
N PRO A 111 -5.85 -9.65 -6.22
CA PRO A 111 -7.04 -10.24 -5.62
C PRO A 111 -7.30 -9.70 -4.21
N MET A 112 -8.53 -9.88 -3.70
CA MET A 112 -8.83 -9.50 -2.32
C MET A 112 -7.99 -10.36 -1.35
N HIS A 113 -7.27 -9.72 -0.44
CA HIS A 113 -6.33 -10.36 0.47
C HIS A 113 -6.24 -9.59 1.79
N GLN A 114 -5.55 -10.15 2.79
CA GLN A 114 -5.10 -9.42 3.97
C GLN A 114 -3.57 -9.28 3.95
N ASP A 115 -3.05 -8.06 4.09
CA ASP A 115 -1.60 -7.82 4.18
C ASP A 115 -0.96 -8.68 5.28
N GLY A 116 -1.58 -8.74 6.46
CA GLY A 116 -1.09 -9.54 7.59
C GLY A 116 -1.11 -11.07 7.37
N HIS A 117 -1.75 -11.56 6.30
CA HIS A 117 -1.62 -12.96 5.88
C HIS A 117 -0.30 -13.20 5.14
N TYR A 118 0.09 -12.25 4.29
CA TYR A 118 1.35 -12.28 3.55
C TYR A 118 2.55 -11.94 4.44
N TRP A 119 2.37 -10.97 5.32
CA TRP A 119 3.38 -10.43 6.22
C TRP A 119 2.90 -10.63 7.66
N PRO A 120 3.00 -11.84 8.22
CA PRO A 120 2.41 -12.18 9.52
C PRO A 120 3.22 -11.58 10.67
N ILE A 121 3.09 -10.26 10.83
CA ILE A 121 3.56 -9.50 11.99
C ILE A 121 2.59 -9.79 13.14
N ASP A 122 3.14 -10.10 14.31
CA ASP A 122 2.38 -10.35 15.53
C ASP A 122 2.57 -9.18 16.52
N PRO A 123 1.49 -8.54 17.01
CA PRO A 123 0.09 -8.74 16.62
C PRO A 123 -0.24 -8.18 15.22
N LEU A 124 -1.38 -8.62 14.64
CA LEU A 124 -1.92 -8.13 13.35
C LEU A 124 -2.40 -6.67 13.43
N GLU A 125 -1.45 -5.75 13.62
CA GLU A 125 -1.69 -4.32 13.88
C GLU A 125 -0.88 -3.42 12.92
N SER A 126 -0.40 -3.96 11.80
CA SER A 126 0.24 -3.17 10.75
C SER A 126 -0.72 -2.18 10.09
N CYS A 127 -0.24 -0.98 9.76
CA CYS A 127 -0.96 0.00 8.95
C CYS A 127 -0.24 0.23 7.62
N THR A 128 -1.00 0.25 6.52
CA THR A 128 -0.50 0.60 5.19
C THR A 128 -0.93 2.02 4.86
N ALA A 129 0.03 2.92 4.64
CA ALA A 129 -0.22 4.24 4.07
C ALA A 129 -0.15 4.13 2.54
N TRP A 130 -1.31 4.25 1.87
CA TRP A 130 -1.39 4.19 0.41
C TRP A 130 -1.46 5.60 -0.18
N VAL A 131 -0.49 5.95 -1.03
CA VAL A 131 -0.38 7.27 -1.66
C VAL A 131 -0.67 7.15 -3.15
N ALA A 132 -1.73 7.81 -3.62
CA ALA A 132 -1.97 8.00 -5.05
C ALA A 132 -0.92 8.95 -5.63
N ILE A 133 -0.14 8.46 -6.59
CA ILE A 133 0.75 9.28 -7.43
C ILE A 133 -0.02 9.75 -8.67
N ASP A 134 -0.82 8.86 -9.24
CA ASP A 134 -1.80 9.14 -10.30
C ASP A 134 -3.24 9.12 -9.76
N ASP A 135 -4.18 9.64 -10.54
CA ASP A 135 -5.62 9.50 -10.28
C ASP A 135 -6.00 8.03 -10.06
N SER A 136 -6.76 7.75 -9.01
CA SER A 136 -7.20 6.39 -8.65
C SER A 136 -8.70 6.27 -8.85
N THR A 137 -9.12 5.64 -9.95
CA THR A 137 -10.51 5.54 -10.40
C THR A 137 -10.97 4.08 -10.48
N ILE A 138 -12.27 3.86 -10.58
CA ILE A 138 -12.82 2.50 -10.72
C ILE A 138 -12.29 1.87 -12.02
N GLU A 139 -12.18 2.66 -13.08
CA GLU A 139 -11.80 2.23 -14.41
C GLU A 139 -10.30 1.85 -14.50
N ASN A 140 -9.43 2.42 -13.66
CA ASN A 140 -8.00 2.10 -13.64
C ASN A 140 -7.57 1.21 -12.45
N GLY A 141 -8.55 0.67 -11.72
CA GLY A 141 -8.31 -0.34 -10.69
C GLY A 141 -7.94 0.23 -9.33
N CYS A 142 -8.69 1.24 -8.87
CA CYS A 142 -8.58 1.80 -7.52
C CYS A 142 -8.72 0.73 -6.43
N LEU A 143 -8.24 1.08 -5.23
CA LEU A 143 -8.31 0.19 -4.07
C LEU A 143 -9.77 -0.11 -3.68
N ARG A 144 -10.06 -1.37 -3.38
CA ARG A 144 -11.30 -1.82 -2.73
C ARG A 144 -10.96 -2.37 -1.36
N LEU A 145 -11.76 -2.05 -0.36
CA LEU A 145 -11.62 -2.56 1.01
C LEU A 145 -12.98 -3.02 1.54
N VAL A 146 -12.96 -4.03 2.41
CA VAL A 146 -14.15 -4.52 3.13
C VAL A 146 -14.26 -3.81 4.48
N PRO A 147 -15.25 -2.92 4.70
CA PRO A 147 -15.33 -2.15 5.94
C PRO A 147 -15.52 -3.03 7.18
N GLY A 148 -14.66 -2.86 8.18
CA GLY A 148 -14.76 -3.53 9.47
C GLY A 148 -14.14 -4.93 9.52
N SER A 149 -13.60 -5.45 8.42
CA SER A 149 -12.96 -6.77 8.37
C SER A 149 -11.77 -6.91 9.34
N HIS A 150 -11.07 -5.82 9.62
CA HIS A 150 -9.95 -5.76 10.58
C HIS A 150 -10.36 -6.09 12.02
N LYS A 151 -11.63 -5.92 12.39
CA LYS A 151 -12.12 -6.14 13.77
C LYS A 151 -12.01 -7.58 14.24
N ALA A 152 -11.96 -8.53 13.31
CA ALA A 152 -11.79 -9.93 13.66
C ALA A 152 -10.40 -10.21 14.28
N ARG A 153 -9.41 -9.32 14.08
CA ARG A 153 -8.05 -9.40 14.63
C ARG A 153 -7.40 -10.78 14.42
N ARG A 154 -7.73 -11.41 13.30
CA ARG A 154 -7.22 -12.71 12.85
C ARG A 154 -7.06 -12.69 11.34
N SER A 155 -6.23 -13.61 10.85
CA SER A 155 -6.26 -13.94 9.43
C SER A 155 -7.51 -14.76 9.14
N PHE A 156 -8.27 -14.34 8.13
CA PHE A 156 -9.37 -15.12 7.54
C PHE A 156 -8.81 -16.27 6.71
N GLN A 157 -9.66 -17.22 6.35
CA GLN A 157 -9.28 -18.28 5.42
C GLN A 157 -8.82 -17.68 4.08
N HIS A 158 -7.69 -18.15 3.58
CA HIS A 158 -7.18 -17.80 2.26
C HIS A 158 -7.10 -19.06 1.37
N GLY A 159 -7.55 -18.92 0.12
CA GLY A 159 -7.33 -19.89 -0.94
C GLY A 159 -6.08 -19.57 -1.74
N LEU A 160 -5.57 -20.53 -2.50
CA LEU A 160 -4.48 -20.35 -3.46
C LEU A 160 -5.03 -20.34 -4.89
N SER A 161 -4.59 -19.39 -5.71
CA SER A 161 -4.94 -19.27 -7.13
C SER A 161 -3.71 -19.54 -7.99
N GLU A 162 -3.85 -20.43 -8.97
CA GLU A 162 -2.81 -20.71 -9.97
C GLU A 162 -2.97 -19.86 -11.24
N ARG A 163 -3.91 -18.91 -11.27
CA ARG A 163 -4.07 -17.99 -12.40
C ARG A 163 -2.79 -17.18 -12.64
N GLU A 164 -2.45 -17.02 -13.90
CA GLU A 164 -1.42 -16.07 -14.32
C GLU A 164 -1.90 -14.62 -14.18
N GLY A 165 -0.95 -13.67 -14.18
CA GLY A 165 -1.28 -12.25 -14.11
C GLY A 165 -1.70 -11.77 -12.72
N LEU A 166 -1.31 -12.48 -11.66
CA LEU A 166 -1.54 -12.06 -10.27
C LEU A 166 -0.27 -11.50 -9.64
N VAL A 167 -0.40 -10.38 -8.93
CA VAL A 167 0.66 -9.87 -8.05
C VAL A 167 0.81 -10.77 -6.83
N LEU A 168 -0.33 -11.14 -6.24
CA LEU A 168 -0.49 -11.94 -5.03
C LEU A 168 -1.46 -13.08 -5.32
N ASN A 169 -1.07 -14.32 -5.03
CA ASN A 169 -1.79 -15.54 -5.43
C ASN A 169 -2.63 -16.21 -4.33
N GLN A 170 -2.62 -15.68 -3.11
CA GLN A 170 -3.43 -16.10 -1.96
C GLN A 170 -4.50 -15.04 -1.76
N TYR A 171 -5.75 -15.46 -1.80
CA TYR A 171 -6.91 -14.56 -1.77
C TYR A 171 -7.83 -14.95 -0.62
N VAL A 172 -8.58 -14.00 -0.07
CA VAL A 172 -9.57 -14.27 0.96
C VAL A 172 -10.67 -15.17 0.38
N ASP A 173 -10.84 -16.34 0.99
CA ASP A 173 -11.86 -17.35 0.67
C ASP A 173 -12.53 -17.79 1.98
N ASP A 174 -13.07 -16.80 2.70
CA ASP A 174 -13.70 -16.98 4.00
C ASP A 174 -15.18 -16.56 3.91
N PRO A 175 -16.13 -17.44 4.25
CA PRO A 175 -17.56 -17.14 4.14
C PRO A 175 -18.02 -16.04 5.10
N GLU A 176 -17.22 -15.66 6.09
CA GLU A 176 -17.53 -14.53 6.98
C GLU A 176 -17.25 -13.17 6.35
N VAL A 177 -16.53 -13.13 5.22
CA VAL A 177 -16.16 -11.88 4.54
C VAL A 177 -17.07 -11.65 3.34
N ASP A 178 -17.90 -10.62 3.42
CA ASP A 178 -18.70 -10.18 2.29
C ASP A 178 -17.83 -9.44 1.26
N LEU A 179 -17.61 -10.08 0.11
CA LEU A 179 -16.80 -9.57 -1.00
C LEU A 179 -17.63 -8.89 -2.10
N SER A 180 -18.97 -8.86 -1.94
CA SER A 180 -19.91 -8.33 -2.95
C SER A 180 -19.82 -6.80 -3.13
#